data_AF-A0A9P7E0K3-F1
#
_entry.id   AF-A0A9P7E0K3-F1
#
_cell.length_a   1.000
_cell.length_b   1.000
_cell.length_c   1.000
_cell.angle_alpha   90.00
_cell.angle_beta   90.00
_cell.angle_gamma   90.00
#
_symmetry.space_group_name_H-M   'P 1'
#
loop_
_entity.id
_entity.type
_entity.pdbx_description
1 polymer ?
#
loop_
_entity_poly.entity_id
_entity_poly.type
_entity_poly.pdbx_seq_one_letter_code
_entity_poly.pdbx_strand_id
1 'polypeptide(L)'
;MPPISKRRKLSDLTAGDTNELLRKLQEFRANLDEGDEDLPAGLIDKLQELRDKSEDVKVDPITLISLRISSGPLFLISDKRQEVENLGLAEISGCLPIDTARFLISLVRGHVATVTEAGCRILINILLLRVVSVMCSGDTTVNIIPEFPIPRTIFHRDSGKYSFSGVVDFLVTKLPAQYTEYLLGDPTTALANPGNIKGPMTSNIFEAKRDNVRAALSQAAIAAASYCQLQGLSVIRGVVTSGEQWIFFVYERHTDGTGLVLSSPEYTLGRNLEGLALVLGLLRDSIDNATSSNHTFFTT
;
A
#
# COMPACT_ATOMS: atom_id res chain seq x y z
N MET A 1 -38.42 19.20 10.01
CA MET A 1 -36.99 19.48 9.80
C MET A 1 -36.59 18.92 8.45
N PRO A 2 -35.94 19.69 7.57
CA PRO A 2 -35.40 19.14 6.33
C PRO A 2 -34.24 18.18 6.66
N PRO A 3 -34.04 17.11 5.87
CA PRO A 3 -32.97 16.16 6.13
C PRO A 3 -31.61 16.85 5.93
N ILE A 4 -30.75 16.77 6.93
CA ILE A 4 -29.36 17.21 6.86
C ILE A 4 -28.69 16.30 5.81
N SER A 5 -28.33 16.86 4.65
CA SER A 5 -27.59 16.12 3.63
C SER A 5 -26.22 15.74 4.21
N LYS A 6 -25.94 14.42 4.25
CA LYS A 6 -24.61 13.93 4.63
C LYS A 6 -23.59 14.48 3.63
N ARG A 7 -22.56 15.18 4.13
CA ARG A 7 -21.40 15.59 3.32
C ARG A 7 -20.78 14.33 2.69
N ARG A 8 -20.79 14.26 1.36
CA ARG A 8 -20.11 13.19 0.59
C ARG A 8 -18.59 13.39 0.68
N LYS A 9 -17.84 12.30 0.84
CA LYS A 9 -16.37 12.35 0.79
C LYS A 9 -15.91 12.32 -0.68
N LEU A 10 -14.72 12.86 -0.97
CA LEU A 10 -14.15 12.82 -2.32
C LEU A 10 -14.01 11.39 -2.86
N SER A 11 -13.73 10.44 -1.96
CA SER A 11 -13.63 9.00 -2.25
C SER A 11 -14.92 8.37 -2.80
N ASP A 12 -16.07 9.01 -2.58
CA ASP A 12 -17.38 8.49 -2.97
C ASP A 12 -17.78 8.92 -4.39
N LEU A 13 -16.95 9.73 -5.07
CA LEU A 13 -17.21 10.24 -6.40
C LEU A 13 -17.08 9.12 -7.45
N THR A 14 -18.01 9.09 -8.41
CA THR A 14 -17.86 8.25 -9.60
C THR A 14 -16.82 8.88 -10.55
N ALA A 15 -16.27 8.10 -11.48
CA ALA A 15 -15.33 8.64 -12.46
C ALA A 15 -15.94 9.80 -13.28
N GLY A 16 -17.26 9.76 -13.53
CA GLY A 16 -17.99 10.86 -14.17
C GLY A 16 -18.07 12.10 -13.29
N ASP A 17 -18.34 11.94 -11.98
CA ASP A 17 -18.39 13.07 -11.03
C ASP A 17 -17.00 13.71 -10.85
N THR A 18 -15.94 12.90 -10.82
CA THR A 18 -14.55 13.37 -10.72
C THR A 18 -14.16 14.15 -11.97
N ASN A 19 -14.48 13.66 -13.17
CA ASN A 19 -14.19 14.36 -14.42
C ASN A 19 -14.94 15.69 -14.52
N GLU A 20 -16.20 15.72 -14.11
CA GLU A 20 -16.99 16.96 -14.07
C GLU A 20 -16.48 17.94 -13.01
N LEU A 21 -16.03 17.45 -11.85
CA LEU A 21 -15.38 18.26 -10.81
C LEU A 21 -14.07 18.87 -11.32
N LEU A 22 -13.21 18.07 -11.97
CA LEU A 22 -11.95 18.53 -12.55
C LEU A 22 -12.18 19.57 -13.66
N ARG A 23 -13.18 19.34 -14.52
CA ARG A 23 -13.59 20.31 -15.55
C ARG A 23 -14.03 21.64 -14.92
N LYS A 24 -14.88 21.60 -13.89
CA LYS A 24 -15.34 22.80 -13.18
C LYS A 24 -14.22 23.52 -12.42
N LEU A 25 -13.27 22.79 -11.83
CA LEU A 25 -12.10 23.39 -11.20
C LEU A 25 -11.21 24.10 -12.22
N GLN A 26 -11.06 23.53 -13.41
CA GLN A 26 -10.32 24.15 -14.51
C GLN A 26 -11.02 25.40 -15.06
N GLU A 27 -12.34 25.35 -15.25
CA GLU A 27 -13.13 26.52 -15.64
C GLU A 27 -13.09 27.62 -14.57
N PHE A 28 -13.22 27.24 -13.30
CA PHE A 28 -13.13 28.19 -12.20
C PHE A 28 -11.76 28.86 -12.18
N ARG A 29 -10.66 28.09 -12.27
CA ARG A 29 -9.30 28.63 -12.32
C ARG A 29 -9.09 29.55 -13.54
N ALA A 30 -9.58 29.17 -14.72
CA ALA A 30 -9.44 29.97 -15.93
C ALA A 30 -10.18 31.31 -15.86
N ASN A 31 -11.17 31.42 -14.97
CA ASN A 31 -11.92 32.64 -14.71
C ASN A 31 -11.33 33.49 -13.56
N LEU A 32 -10.29 33.01 -12.87
CA LEU A 32 -9.56 33.80 -11.88
C LEU A 32 -8.48 34.61 -12.61
N ASP A 33 -8.46 35.92 -12.36
CA ASP A 33 -7.37 36.78 -12.82
C ASP A 33 -6.21 36.67 -11.81
N GLU A 34 -5.07 36.12 -12.24
CA GLU A 34 -3.90 35.93 -11.36
C GLU A 34 -3.32 37.26 -10.83
N GLY A 35 -3.73 38.40 -11.40
CA GLY A 35 -3.37 39.74 -10.95
C GLY A 35 -4.38 40.42 -10.02
N ASP A 36 -5.47 39.75 -9.65
CA ASP A 36 -6.50 40.30 -8.77
C ASP A 36 -6.04 40.31 -7.30
N GLU A 37 -5.79 41.51 -6.76
CA GLU A 37 -5.35 41.72 -5.37
C GLU A 37 -6.42 41.35 -4.33
N ASP A 38 -7.68 41.21 -4.73
CA ASP A 38 -8.78 40.81 -3.85
C ASP A 38 -8.89 39.28 -3.70
N LEU A 39 -8.06 38.50 -4.44
CA LEU A 39 -8.06 37.05 -4.30
C LEU A 39 -7.46 36.61 -2.96
N PRO A 40 -8.11 35.67 -2.25
CA PRO A 40 -7.53 35.10 -1.04
C PRO A 40 -6.16 34.48 -1.32
N ALA A 41 -5.15 34.90 -0.57
CA ALA A 41 -3.80 34.36 -0.67
C ALA A 41 -3.82 32.82 -0.56
N GLY A 42 -3.17 32.15 -1.51
CA GLY A 42 -3.09 30.69 -1.58
C GLY A 42 -4.35 29.99 -2.10
N LEU A 43 -5.35 30.71 -2.63
CA LEU A 43 -6.51 30.10 -3.28
C LEU A 43 -6.10 29.27 -4.51
N ILE A 44 -5.21 29.81 -5.35
CA ILE A 44 -4.70 29.09 -6.53
C ILE A 44 -3.93 27.84 -6.11
N ASP A 45 -3.10 27.93 -5.08
CA ASP A 45 -2.37 26.77 -4.53
C ASP A 45 -3.32 25.71 -3.98
N LYS A 46 -4.37 26.11 -3.26
CA LYS A 46 -5.40 25.19 -2.76
C LYS A 46 -6.24 24.58 -3.87
N LEU A 47 -6.53 25.32 -4.94
CA LEU A 47 -7.22 24.78 -6.12
C LEU A 47 -6.34 23.76 -6.85
N GLN A 48 -5.05 24.02 -6.94
CA GLN A 48 -4.09 23.06 -7.46
C GLN A 48 -4.01 21.82 -6.55
N GLU A 49 -3.93 21.99 -5.24
CA GLU A 49 -3.93 20.88 -4.28
C GLU A 49 -5.23 20.04 -4.36
N LEU A 50 -6.39 20.68 -4.49
CA LEU A 50 -7.68 20.00 -4.59
C LEU A 50 -7.84 19.30 -5.94
N ARG A 51 -7.27 19.86 -7.00
CA ARG A 51 -7.15 19.22 -8.31
C ARG A 51 -6.23 18.01 -8.22
N ASP A 52 -5.05 18.13 -7.64
CA ASP A 52 -4.10 17.03 -7.48
C ASP A 52 -4.72 15.88 -6.66
N LYS A 53 -5.51 16.20 -5.62
CA LYS A 53 -6.30 15.24 -4.84
C LYS A 53 -7.51 14.64 -5.59
N SER A 54 -8.02 15.35 -6.61
CA SER A 54 -9.14 14.86 -7.45
C SER A 54 -8.64 14.11 -8.68
N GLU A 55 -7.40 14.36 -9.10
CA GLU A 55 -6.63 13.58 -10.08
C GLU A 55 -6.06 12.27 -9.47
N ASP A 56 -6.46 11.90 -8.25
CA ASP A 56 -6.48 10.49 -7.80
C ASP A 56 -7.50 9.73 -8.65
N VAL A 57 -7.15 9.57 -9.93
CA VAL A 57 -7.86 8.81 -10.94
C VAL A 57 -8.03 7.42 -10.37
N LYS A 58 -9.28 6.92 -10.36
CA LYS A 58 -9.52 5.48 -10.21
C LYS A 58 -8.66 4.77 -11.23
N VAL A 59 -7.56 4.18 -10.76
CA VAL A 59 -6.59 3.49 -11.60
C VAL A 59 -7.31 2.31 -12.25
N ASP A 60 -7.63 2.46 -13.53
CA ASP A 60 -8.17 1.39 -14.35
C ASP A 60 -7.01 0.43 -14.71
N PRO A 61 -7.23 -0.88 -14.82
CA PRO A 61 -6.33 -1.79 -15.55
C PRO A 61 -5.73 -1.20 -16.84
N ILE A 62 -6.45 -0.35 -17.59
CA ILE A 62 -5.95 0.35 -18.78
C ILE A 62 -4.74 1.25 -18.47
N THR A 63 -4.64 1.80 -17.27
CA THR A 63 -3.50 2.61 -16.83
C THR A 63 -2.21 1.77 -16.76
N LEU A 64 -2.28 0.49 -16.39
CA LEU A 64 -1.10 -0.40 -16.41
C LEU A 64 -0.56 -0.57 -17.83
N ILE A 65 -1.45 -0.80 -18.81
CA ILE A 65 -1.10 -0.91 -20.22
C ILE A 65 -0.43 0.37 -20.71
N SER A 66 -1.00 1.52 -20.34
CA SER A 66 -0.48 2.85 -20.68
C SER A 66 0.93 3.08 -20.11
N LEU A 67 1.20 2.52 -18.93
CA LEU A 67 2.51 2.55 -18.26
C LEU A 67 3.47 1.45 -18.73
N ARG A 68 3.04 0.59 -19.68
CA ARG A 68 3.78 -0.61 -20.12
C ARG A 68 4.11 -1.56 -18.96
N ILE A 69 3.15 -1.72 -18.04
CA ILE A 69 3.22 -2.70 -16.95
C ILE A 69 2.38 -3.90 -17.38
N SER A 70 3.03 -5.04 -17.62
CA SER A 70 2.36 -6.31 -17.88
C SER A 70 1.97 -6.99 -16.58
N SER A 71 1.05 -7.96 -16.64
CA SER A 71 0.59 -8.72 -15.48
C SER A 71 0.79 -10.21 -15.68
N GLY A 72 1.27 -10.91 -14.65
CA GLY A 72 1.39 -12.37 -14.61
C GLY A 72 0.92 -12.96 -13.27
N PRO A 73 0.74 -14.28 -13.22
CA PRO A 73 0.36 -14.95 -11.99
C PRO A 73 1.56 -15.24 -11.07
N LEU A 74 1.27 -15.50 -9.81
CA LEU A 74 2.22 -15.92 -8.80
C LEU A 74 1.59 -17.06 -7.97
N PHE A 75 1.99 -18.30 -8.20
CA PHE A 75 1.39 -19.47 -7.57
C PHE A 75 2.23 -19.97 -6.42
N LEU A 76 1.61 -20.19 -5.26
CA LEU A 76 2.28 -20.85 -4.12
C LEU A 76 2.71 -22.26 -4.52
N ILE A 77 3.97 -22.59 -4.30
CA ILE A 77 4.49 -23.94 -4.53
C ILE A 77 3.88 -24.85 -3.47
N SER A 78 3.06 -25.83 -3.89
CA SER A 78 2.30 -26.71 -2.99
C SER A 78 3.17 -27.37 -1.92
N ASP A 79 4.36 -27.86 -2.29
CA ASP A 79 5.30 -28.54 -1.39
C ASP A 79 5.91 -27.62 -0.34
N LYS A 80 5.84 -26.30 -0.54
CA LYS A 80 6.36 -25.27 0.36
C LYS A 80 5.31 -24.74 1.34
N ARG A 81 4.03 -25.10 1.17
CA ARG A 81 2.95 -24.57 1.99
C ARG A 81 3.17 -24.77 3.49
N GLN A 82 3.56 -25.97 3.91
CA GLN A 82 3.80 -26.27 5.33
C GLN A 82 4.95 -25.45 5.89
N GLU A 83 6.00 -25.21 5.10
CA GLU A 83 7.14 -24.37 5.48
C GLU A 83 6.71 -22.93 5.74
N VAL A 84 5.85 -22.38 4.88
CA VAL A 84 5.26 -21.04 5.05
C VAL A 84 4.36 -20.97 6.28
N GLU A 85 3.50 -21.97 6.50
CA GLU A 85 2.65 -22.01 7.69
C GLU A 85 3.49 -22.08 8.98
N ASN A 86 4.57 -22.87 8.99
CA ASN A 86 5.52 -22.91 10.10
C ASN A 86 6.20 -21.55 10.32
N LEU A 87 6.54 -20.84 9.24
CA LEU A 87 7.10 -19.49 9.30
C LEU A 87 6.14 -18.49 9.98
N GLY A 88 4.83 -18.62 9.71
CA GLY A 88 3.78 -17.81 10.31
C GLY A 88 3.44 -18.18 11.75
N LEU A 89 3.68 -19.43 12.15
CA LEU A 89 3.51 -19.90 13.53
C LEU A 89 4.73 -19.65 14.42
N ALA A 90 5.87 -19.23 13.86
CA ALA A 90 7.09 -19.01 14.61
C ALA A 90 6.89 -17.99 15.73
N GLU A 91 7.51 -18.26 16.88
CA GLU A 91 7.50 -17.39 18.05
C GLU A 91 8.93 -17.10 18.51
N ILE A 92 9.16 -15.87 18.95
CA ILE A 92 10.41 -15.44 19.58
C ILE A 92 10.11 -14.80 20.94
N SER A 93 11.12 -14.66 21.79
CA SER A 93 10.95 -14.02 23.09
C SER A 93 10.46 -12.57 22.93
N GLY A 94 9.40 -12.20 23.66
CA GLY A 94 8.84 -10.84 23.65
C GLY A 94 7.93 -10.50 22.46
N CYS A 95 7.67 -11.45 21.55
CA CYS A 95 6.71 -11.22 20.46
C CYS A 95 5.24 -11.28 20.94
N LEU A 96 4.32 -10.83 20.08
CA LEU A 96 2.90 -11.09 20.26
C LEU A 96 2.63 -12.59 19.99
N PRO A 97 2.18 -13.40 20.97
CA PRO A 97 1.96 -14.83 20.73
C PRO A 97 0.85 -15.10 19.71
N ILE A 98 0.89 -16.24 19.03
CA ILE A 98 -0.12 -16.59 18.01
C ILE A 98 -1.52 -16.70 18.61
N ASP A 99 -1.66 -17.24 19.82
CA ASP A 99 -2.95 -17.39 20.48
C ASP A 99 -3.52 -16.05 20.93
N THR A 100 -2.67 -15.11 21.34
CA THR A 100 -3.10 -13.73 21.62
C THR A 100 -3.57 -13.05 20.33
N ALA A 101 -2.86 -13.23 19.21
CA ALA A 101 -3.31 -12.71 17.92
C ALA A 101 -4.67 -13.29 17.51
N ARG A 102 -4.88 -14.60 17.65
CA ARG A 102 -6.19 -15.26 17.39
C ARG A 102 -7.31 -14.69 18.25
N PHE A 103 -7.03 -14.46 19.53
CA PHE A 103 -7.97 -13.85 20.47
C PHE A 103 -8.34 -12.42 20.05
N LEU A 104 -7.35 -11.59 19.71
CA LEU A 104 -7.57 -10.22 19.25
C LEU A 104 -8.35 -10.16 17.93
N ILE A 105 -8.04 -11.04 16.98
CA ILE A 105 -8.80 -11.14 15.72
C ILE A 105 -10.26 -11.52 16.01
N SER A 106 -10.49 -12.47 16.90
CA SER A 106 -11.84 -12.88 17.32
C SER A 106 -12.61 -11.72 17.96
N LEU A 107 -11.96 -10.93 18.82
CA LEU A 107 -12.56 -9.74 19.42
C LEU A 107 -12.95 -8.70 18.35
N VAL A 108 -12.06 -8.42 17.39
CA VAL A 108 -12.36 -7.48 16.30
C VAL A 108 -13.53 -7.98 15.47
N ARG A 109 -13.55 -9.26 15.09
CA ARG A 109 -14.67 -9.85 14.34
C ARG A 109 -15.99 -9.81 15.12
N GLY A 110 -15.94 -9.90 16.46
CA GLY A 110 -17.13 -9.86 17.32
C GLY A 110 -17.66 -8.44 17.61
N HIS A 111 -16.81 -7.41 17.51
CA HIS A 111 -17.14 -6.08 18.04
C HIS A 111 -16.90 -4.92 17.06
N VAL A 112 -16.23 -5.14 15.93
CA VAL A 112 -15.89 -4.11 14.94
C VAL A 112 -16.53 -4.43 13.61
N ALA A 113 -17.12 -3.43 12.96
CA ALA A 113 -17.64 -3.57 11.60
C ALA A 113 -16.48 -3.64 10.57
N THR A 114 -15.92 -4.83 10.37
CA THR A 114 -14.80 -5.09 9.44
C THR A 114 -15.16 -4.82 7.98
N VAL A 115 -16.45 -4.72 7.67
CA VAL A 115 -16.96 -4.25 6.38
C VAL A 115 -16.75 -2.74 6.18
N THR A 116 -16.14 -2.00 7.10
CA THR A 116 -15.78 -0.59 6.91
C THR A 116 -14.28 -0.45 6.76
N GLU A 117 -13.81 0.60 6.08
CA GLU A 117 -12.38 0.84 5.89
C GLU A 117 -11.62 0.96 7.23
N ALA A 118 -12.19 1.68 8.19
CA ALA A 118 -11.62 1.77 9.54
C ALA A 118 -11.60 0.40 10.23
N GLY A 119 -12.67 -0.39 10.07
CA GLY A 119 -12.77 -1.71 10.69
C GLY A 119 -11.79 -2.73 10.12
N CYS A 120 -11.63 -2.79 8.78
CA CYS A 120 -10.65 -3.68 8.18
C CYS A 120 -9.21 -3.27 8.54
N ARG A 121 -8.91 -1.97 8.63
CA ARG A 121 -7.60 -1.47 9.08
C ARG A 121 -7.24 -1.92 10.50
N ILE A 122 -8.21 -2.02 11.42
CA ILE A 122 -7.94 -2.57 12.77
C ILE A 122 -7.48 -4.03 12.69
N LEU A 123 -8.13 -4.84 11.85
CA LEU A 123 -7.75 -6.24 11.64
C LEU A 123 -6.36 -6.35 11.00
N ILE A 124 -6.09 -5.54 9.98
CA ILE A 124 -4.78 -5.47 9.31
C ILE A 124 -3.69 -5.10 10.33
N ASN A 125 -3.92 -4.10 11.19
CA ASN A 125 -2.98 -3.70 12.22
C ASN A 125 -2.64 -4.84 13.19
N ILE A 126 -3.60 -5.64 13.62
CA ILE A 126 -3.33 -6.79 14.51
C ILE A 126 -2.41 -7.81 13.82
N LEU A 127 -2.66 -8.10 12.55
CA LEU A 127 -1.87 -9.05 11.78
C LEU A 127 -0.46 -8.52 11.52
N LEU A 128 -0.34 -7.24 11.13
CA LEU A 128 0.96 -6.60 10.96
C LEU A 128 1.73 -6.54 12.28
N LEU A 129 1.09 -6.16 13.40
CA LEU A 129 1.71 -6.16 14.73
C LEU A 129 2.24 -7.54 15.10
N ARG A 130 1.48 -8.60 14.82
CA ARG A 130 1.93 -9.98 15.02
C ARG A 130 3.17 -10.29 14.19
N VAL A 131 3.18 -9.93 12.91
CA VAL A 131 4.31 -10.19 12.01
C VAL A 131 5.54 -9.41 12.47
N VAL A 132 5.44 -8.08 12.63
CA VAL A 132 6.60 -7.26 13.00
C VAL A 132 7.18 -7.64 14.36
N SER A 133 6.33 -8.01 15.34
CA SER A 133 6.80 -8.45 16.66
C SER A 133 7.68 -9.71 16.63
N VAL A 134 7.52 -10.56 15.61
CA VAL A 134 8.36 -11.76 15.41
C VAL A 134 9.55 -11.50 14.50
N MET A 135 9.53 -10.42 13.73
CA MET A 135 10.62 -10.05 12.83
C MET A 135 11.64 -9.11 13.47
N CYS A 136 11.31 -8.46 14.59
CA CYS A 136 12.26 -7.63 15.32
C CYS A 136 13.35 -8.50 15.99
N SER A 137 14.59 -8.33 15.55
CA SER A 137 15.80 -8.88 16.18
C SER A 137 16.55 -7.76 16.91
N GLY A 138 17.57 -8.10 17.71
CA GLY A 138 18.32 -7.12 18.50
C GLY A 138 18.99 -6.01 17.67
N ASP A 139 19.32 -6.29 16.41
CA ASP A 139 19.98 -5.35 15.49
C ASP A 139 19.05 -4.76 14.42
N THR A 140 17.87 -5.35 14.20
CA THR A 140 16.97 -4.99 13.11
C THR A 140 15.53 -4.91 13.60
N THR A 141 14.85 -3.84 13.22
CA THR A 141 13.44 -3.60 13.56
C THR A 141 12.59 -3.53 12.30
N VAL A 142 11.35 -3.99 12.40
CA VAL A 142 10.33 -3.81 11.37
C VAL A 142 9.27 -2.85 11.90
N ASN A 143 9.02 -1.78 11.14
CA ASN A 143 8.17 -0.66 11.52
C ASN A 143 6.97 -0.56 10.59
N ILE A 144 5.79 -0.22 11.15
CA ILE A 144 4.55 -0.02 10.40
C ILE A 144 4.31 1.48 10.31
N ILE A 145 4.24 2.01 9.09
CA ILE A 145 3.98 3.43 8.81
C ILE A 145 2.61 3.51 8.13
N PRO A 146 1.54 3.86 8.86
CA PRO A 146 0.23 4.04 8.25
C PRO A 146 0.20 5.31 7.39
N GLU A 147 -0.65 5.32 6.37
CA GLU A 147 -0.95 6.49 5.54
C GLU A 147 0.30 7.17 4.97
N PHE A 148 1.20 6.38 4.40
CA PHE A 148 2.46 6.89 3.88
C PHE A 148 2.25 7.61 2.52
N PRO A 149 2.62 8.90 2.39
CA PRO A 149 2.46 9.61 1.14
C PRO A 149 3.52 9.19 0.11
N ILE A 150 3.09 8.92 -1.11
CA ILE A 150 3.96 8.75 -2.28
C ILE A 150 3.98 10.08 -3.05
N PRO A 151 5.12 10.79 -3.08
CA PRO A 151 5.28 12.00 -3.86
C PRO A 151 4.96 11.78 -5.34
N ARG A 152 4.56 12.87 -6.00
CA ARG A 152 4.23 12.83 -7.43
C ARG A 152 5.42 12.32 -8.25
N THR A 153 5.18 11.21 -8.92
CA THR A 153 6.13 10.55 -9.82
C THR A 153 5.67 10.71 -11.25
N ILE A 154 6.56 11.16 -12.14
CA ILE A 154 6.28 11.31 -13.56
C ILE A 154 6.91 10.14 -14.32
N PHE A 155 6.07 9.38 -15.00
CA PHE A 155 6.46 8.32 -15.93
C PHE A 155 6.53 8.90 -17.34
N HIS A 156 7.75 8.98 -17.86
CA HIS A 156 7.99 9.36 -19.25
C HIS A 156 7.83 8.13 -20.15
N ARG A 157 6.84 8.15 -21.04
CA ARG A 157 6.57 7.09 -22.01
C ARG A 157 6.43 7.67 -23.41
N ASP A 158 6.65 6.83 -24.42
CA ASP A 158 6.48 7.21 -25.83
C ASP A 158 5.06 7.70 -26.14
N SER A 159 4.07 7.23 -25.38
CA SER A 159 2.65 7.61 -25.47
C SER A 159 2.26 8.88 -24.72
N GLY A 160 3.17 9.49 -23.96
CA GLY A 160 2.92 10.71 -23.19
C GLY A 160 3.52 10.71 -21.78
N LYS A 161 3.17 11.75 -21.01
CA LYS A 161 3.54 11.87 -19.60
C LYS A 161 2.38 11.37 -18.74
N TYR A 162 2.63 10.36 -17.93
CA TYR A 162 1.70 9.91 -16.88
C TYR A 162 2.27 10.32 -15.53
N SER A 163 1.42 10.75 -14.60
CA SER A 163 1.85 10.99 -13.24
C SER A 163 1.00 10.22 -12.24
N PHE A 164 1.63 9.76 -11.17
CA PHE A 164 0.98 9.19 -10.02
C PHE A 164 1.44 9.92 -8.75
N SER A 165 0.50 10.24 -7.89
CA SER A 165 0.69 10.65 -6.50
C SER A 165 -0.40 9.97 -5.69
N GLY A 166 -0.19 9.79 -4.39
CA GLY A 166 -1.23 9.22 -3.55
C GLY A 166 -0.71 8.88 -2.16
N VAL A 167 -1.53 8.16 -1.41
CA VAL A 167 -1.20 7.65 -0.08
C VAL A 167 -1.40 6.15 -0.10
N VAL A 168 -0.38 5.39 0.33
CA VAL A 168 -0.53 3.95 0.58
C VAL A 168 -0.99 3.74 2.00
N ASP A 169 -1.90 2.78 2.21
CA ASP A 169 -2.50 2.54 3.52
C ASP A 169 -1.46 2.17 4.59
N PHE A 170 -0.49 1.34 4.23
CA PHE A 170 0.68 1.08 5.07
C PHE A 170 1.96 0.92 4.24
N LEU A 171 3.05 1.45 4.77
CA LEU A 171 4.41 1.09 4.39
C LEU A 171 5.05 0.34 5.54
N VAL A 172 5.53 -0.88 5.29
CA VAL A 172 6.22 -1.68 6.31
C VAL A 172 7.70 -1.69 6.00
N THR A 173 8.49 -1.08 6.88
CA THR A 173 9.93 -0.83 6.65
C THR A 173 10.79 -1.60 7.63
N LYS A 174 11.75 -2.38 7.11
CA LYS A 174 12.76 -3.10 7.88
C LYS A 174 14.08 -2.33 7.81
N LEU A 175 14.69 -2.05 8.96
CA LEU A 175 15.92 -1.26 9.07
C LEU A 175 16.66 -1.52 10.41
N PRO A 176 17.91 -1.04 10.57
CA PRO A 176 18.65 -1.23 11.81
C PRO A 176 17.97 -0.56 13.01
N ALA A 177 17.90 -1.27 14.14
CA ALA A 177 17.08 -0.89 15.30
C ALA A 177 17.32 0.54 15.81
N GLN A 178 18.57 1.01 15.73
CA GLN A 178 19.00 2.34 16.18
C GLN A 178 18.33 3.52 15.45
N TYR A 179 17.73 3.32 14.26
CA TYR A 179 17.04 4.38 13.52
C TYR A 179 15.51 4.32 13.67
N THR A 180 14.98 3.46 14.55
CA THR A 180 13.54 3.33 14.78
C THR A 180 12.90 4.65 15.17
N GLU A 181 13.48 5.35 16.15
CA GLU A 181 12.94 6.65 16.62
C GLU A 181 13.00 7.72 15.52
N TYR A 182 14.08 7.72 14.73
CA TYR A 182 14.21 8.63 13.59
C TYR A 182 13.14 8.38 12.52
N LEU A 183 12.93 7.11 12.15
CA LEU A 183 11.88 6.75 11.19
C LEU A 183 10.49 7.10 11.71
N LEU A 184 10.16 6.69 12.94
CA LEU A 184 8.81 6.88 13.48
C LEU A 184 8.50 8.35 13.83
N GLY A 185 9.53 9.17 14.09
CA GLY A 185 9.37 10.60 14.32
C GLY A 185 9.00 11.38 13.07
N ASP A 186 9.61 11.06 11.92
CA ASP A 186 9.28 11.65 10.62
C ASP A 186 9.56 10.66 9.47
N PRO A 187 8.59 9.78 9.14
CA PRO A 187 8.81 8.73 8.15
C PRO A 187 9.13 9.26 6.75
N THR A 188 8.54 10.39 6.36
CA THR A 188 8.73 10.98 5.03
C THR A 188 10.15 11.53 4.89
N THR A 189 10.63 12.30 5.86
CA THR A 189 12.01 12.81 5.84
C THR A 189 13.03 11.69 5.95
N ALA A 190 12.77 10.68 6.78
CA ALA A 190 13.66 9.54 6.96
C ALA A 190 13.83 8.73 5.67
N LEU A 191 12.73 8.43 4.97
CA LEU A 191 12.74 7.63 3.74
C LEU A 191 13.08 8.42 2.47
N ALA A 192 12.96 9.75 2.50
CA ALA A 192 13.48 10.62 1.44
C ALA A 192 15.02 10.74 1.48
N ASN A 193 15.64 10.46 2.63
CA ASN A 193 17.08 10.60 2.84
C ASN A 193 17.72 9.28 3.32
N PRO A 194 17.66 8.21 2.51
CA PRO A 194 18.14 6.88 2.92
C PRO A 194 19.63 6.87 3.28
N GLY A 195 20.44 7.81 2.77
CA GLY A 195 21.86 7.96 3.13
C GLY A 195 22.12 8.26 4.62
N ASN A 196 21.11 8.75 5.35
CA ASN A 196 21.21 8.97 6.80
C ASN A 196 21.01 7.67 7.60
N ILE A 197 20.48 6.62 6.98
CA ILE A 197 20.25 5.31 7.60
C ILE A 197 21.36 4.37 7.13
N LYS A 198 22.38 4.16 7.98
CA LYS A 198 23.46 3.22 7.67
C LYS A 198 23.00 1.79 7.90
N GLY A 199 22.99 0.98 6.85
CA GLY A 199 22.68 -0.45 6.90
C GLY A 199 21.59 -0.83 5.89
N PRO A 200 21.20 -2.12 5.85
CA PRO A 200 20.15 -2.57 4.95
C PRO A 200 18.81 -1.95 5.36
N MET A 201 18.12 -1.33 4.40
CA MET A 201 16.76 -0.83 4.55
C MET A 201 15.91 -1.36 3.42
N THR A 202 14.74 -1.90 3.75
CA THR A 202 13.76 -2.35 2.77
C THR A 202 12.36 -1.91 3.15
N SER A 203 11.45 -1.85 2.17
CA SER A 203 10.05 -1.46 2.40
C SER A 203 9.10 -2.31 1.57
N ASN A 204 7.96 -2.65 2.16
CA ASN A 204 6.81 -3.28 1.49
C ASN A 204 5.63 -2.33 1.48
N ILE A 205 4.87 -2.34 0.38
CA ILE A 205 3.66 -1.55 0.23
C ILE A 205 2.44 -2.41 0.57
N PHE A 206 1.53 -1.84 1.36
CA PHE A 206 0.26 -2.44 1.72
C PHE A 206 -0.88 -1.51 1.33
N GLU A 207 -1.79 -2.03 0.53
CA GLU A 207 -3.02 -1.34 0.13
C GLU A 207 -4.21 -2.02 0.83
N ALA A 208 -4.91 -1.27 1.66
CA ALA A 208 -6.09 -1.71 2.37
C ALA A 208 -7.34 -1.38 1.55
N LYS A 209 -8.18 -2.39 1.29
CA LYS A 209 -9.46 -2.21 0.62
C LYS A 209 -10.56 -2.97 1.32
N ARG A 210 -11.68 -2.28 1.49
CA ARG A 210 -12.89 -2.81 2.12
C ARG A 210 -13.47 -3.99 1.32
N ASP A 211 -13.64 -3.81 0.01
CA ASP A 211 -14.23 -4.79 -0.89
C ASP A 211 -13.33 -5.01 -2.11
N ASN A 212 -13.43 -6.22 -2.69
CA ASN A 212 -12.77 -6.58 -3.94
C ASN A 212 -11.28 -6.20 -3.98
N VAL A 213 -10.49 -6.87 -3.11
CA VAL A 213 -9.03 -6.68 -3.03
C VAL A 213 -8.34 -6.79 -4.40
N ARG A 214 -8.89 -7.59 -5.33
CA ARG A 214 -8.36 -7.74 -6.69
C ARG A 214 -8.48 -6.46 -7.51
N ALA A 215 -9.54 -5.67 -7.34
CA ALA A 215 -9.75 -4.44 -8.09
C ALA A 215 -8.69 -3.36 -7.77
N ALA A 216 -8.08 -3.40 -6.58
CA ALA A 216 -7.04 -2.45 -6.20
C ALA A 216 -5.62 -2.87 -6.55
N LEU A 217 -5.43 -4.07 -7.13
CA LEU A 217 -4.12 -4.52 -7.55
C LEU A 217 -3.46 -3.54 -8.54
N SER A 218 -4.22 -2.98 -9.48
CA SER A 218 -3.68 -2.00 -10.43
C SER A 218 -3.17 -0.74 -9.72
N GLN A 219 -3.92 -0.22 -8.76
CA GLN A 219 -3.51 0.95 -7.98
C GLN A 219 -2.25 0.64 -7.15
N ALA A 220 -2.24 -0.50 -6.46
CA ALA A 220 -1.09 -0.94 -5.67
C ALA A 220 0.16 -1.15 -6.54
N ALA A 221 0.01 -1.69 -7.76
CA ALA A 221 1.10 -1.86 -8.70
C ALA A 221 1.67 -0.52 -9.20
N ILE A 222 0.83 0.51 -9.42
CA ILE A 222 1.32 1.85 -9.79
C ILE A 222 1.99 2.54 -8.60
N ALA A 223 1.46 2.39 -7.39
CA ALA A 223 2.10 2.87 -6.18
C ALA A 223 3.50 2.23 -6.02
N ALA A 224 3.60 0.92 -6.23
CA ALA A 224 4.86 0.18 -6.27
C ALA A 224 5.82 0.68 -7.36
N ALA A 225 5.32 0.89 -8.58
CA ALA A 225 6.13 1.43 -9.68
C ALA A 225 6.67 2.82 -9.35
N SER A 226 5.84 3.67 -8.74
CA SER A 226 6.21 5.03 -8.35
C SER A 226 7.26 5.00 -7.25
N TYR A 227 7.05 4.18 -6.23
CA TYR A 227 8.00 4.00 -5.14
C TYR A 227 9.34 3.45 -5.61
N CYS A 228 9.34 2.45 -6.50
CA CYS A 228 10.55 1.95 -7.15
C CYS A 228 11.30 3.04 -7.90
N GLN A 229 10.59 3.91 -8.64
CA GLN A 229 11.22 5.02 -9.34
C GLN A 229 11.83 6.05 -8.39
N LEU A 230 11.13 6.41 -7.32
CA LEU A 230 11.60 7.38 -6.31
C LEU A 230 12.82 6.87 -5.54
N GLN A 231 12.83 5.58 -5.19
CA GLN A 231 13.87 4.97 -4.36
C GLN A 231 15.00 4.33 -5.19
N GLY A 232 14.92 4.37 -6.52
CA GLY A 232 15.90 3.72 -7.40
C GLY A 232 15.91 2.19 -7.28
N LEU A 233 14.78 1.57 -6.96
CA LEU A 233 14.64 0.13 -6.82
C LEU A 233 14.20 -0.52 -8.15
N SER A 234 14.65 -1.75 -8.38
CA SER A 234 14.20 -2.60 -9.49
C SER A 234 13.04 -3.51 -9.11
N VAL A 235 12.87 -3.84 -7.83
CA VAL A 235 11.85 -4.77 -7.36
C VAL A 235 11.25 -4.24 -6.06
N ILE A 236 9.94 -4.36 -5.93
CA ILE A 236 9.25 -4.21 -4.65
C ILE A 236 8.13 -5.23 -4.50
N ARG A 237 7.98 -5.76 -3.29
CA ARG A 237 6.85 -6.60 -2.91
C ARG A 237 5.79 -5.79 -2.21
N GLY A 238 4.55 -6.24 -2.35
CA GLY A 238 3.44 -5.63 -1.67
C GLY A 238 2.25 -6.56 -1.52
N VAL A 239 1.25 -6.03 -0.84
CA VAL A 239 0.06 -6.75 -0.43
C VAL A 239 -1.16 -5.87 -0.65
N VAL A 240 -2.21 -6.46 -1.19
CA VAL A 240 -3.55 -5.86 -1.20
C VAL A 240 -4.45 -6.68 -0.29
N THR A 241 -5.14 -6.02 0.65
CA THR A 241 -5.86 -6.75 1.70
C THR A 241 -7.10 -6.03 2.22
N SER A 242 -8.08 -6.82 2.67
CA SER A 242 -9.22 -6.37 3.48
C SER A 242 -9.10 -6.75 4.96
N GLY A 243 -7.92 -7.20 5.39
CA GLY A 243 -7.72 -7.88 6.68
C GLY A 243 -8.20 -9.34 6.66
N GLU A 244 -9.26 -9.64 5.91
CA GLU A 244 -9.81 -10.99 5.75
C GLU A 244 -9.27 -11.71 4.52
N GLN A 245 -9.12 -10.96 3.42
CA GLN A 245 -8.63 -11.44 2.12
C GLN A 245 -7.27 -10.80 1.83
N TRP A 246 -6.37 -11.56 1.20
CA TRP A 246 -4.98 -11.18 1.00
C TRP A 246 -4.52 -11.59 -0.40
N ILE A 247 -4.02 -10.63 -1.17
CA ILE A 247 -3.33 -10.85 -2.43
C ILE A 247 -1.90 -10.33 -2.27
N PHE A 248 -0.93 -11.20 -2.50
CA PHE A 248 0.49 -10.85 -2.52
C PHE A 248 0.90 -10.54 -3.95
N PHE A 249 1.75 -9.54 -4.12
CA PHE A 249 2.27 -9.20 -5.43
C PHE A 249 3.75 -8.80 -5.40
N VAL A 250 4.40 -8.96 -6.54
CA VAL A 250 5.74 -8.47 -6.80
C VAL A 250 5.67 -7.57 -8.01
N TYR A 251 6.20 -6.35 -7.88
CA TYR A 251 6.41 -5.45 -9.00
C TYR A 251 7.89 -5.45 -9.36
N GLU A 252 8.19 -5.67 -10.63
CA GLU A 252 9.52 -5.62 -11.21
C GLU A 252 9.60 -4.53 -12.27
N ARG A 253 10.63 -3.70 -12.18
CA ARG A 253 10.97 -2.67 -13.15
C ARG A 253 12.09 -3.18 -14.04
N HIS A 254 11.83 -3.21 -15.34
CA HIS A 254 12.82 -3.58 -16.33
C HIS A 254 13.68 -2.37 -16.77
N THR A 255 14.86 -2.66 -17.31
CA THR A 255 15.82 -1.63 -17.77
C THR A 255 15.36 -0.87 -19.00
N ASP A 256 14.47 -1.46 -19.81
CA ASP A 256 13.82 -0.81 -20.96
C ASP A 256 12.70 0.15 -20.55
N GLY A 257 12.52 0.34 -19.24
CA GLY A 257 11.49 1.17 -18.64
C GLY A 257 10.16 0.47 -18.48
N THR A 258 9.93 -0.74 -19.03
CA THR A 258 8.69 -1.50 -18.79
C THR A 258 8.62 -2.04 -17.37
N GLY A 259 7.46 -2.57 -16.98
CA GLY A 259 7.30 -3.25 -15.70
C GLY A 259 6.49 -4.53 -15.82
N LEU A 260 6.58 -5.36 -14.78
CA LEU A 260 5.83 -6.59 -14.63
C LEU A 260 5.24 -6.62 -13.21
N VAL A 261 3.94 -6.88 -13.08
CA VAL A 261 3.32 -7.20 -11.80
C VAL A 261 2.91 -8.67 -11.78
N LEU A 262 3.48 -9.43 -10.85
CA LEU A 262 3.13 -10.81 -10.58
C LEU A 262 2.23 -10.84 -9.35
N SER A 263 1.11 -11.56 -9.40
CA SER A 263 0.12 -11.54 -8.29
C SER A 263 -0.43 -12.91 -7.95
N SER A 264 -0.65 -13.12 -6.65
CA SER A 264 -1.15 -14.38 -6.12
C SER A 264 -2.65 -14.58 -6.33
N PRO A 265 -3.16 -15.82 -6.22
CA PRO A 265 -4.56 -16.01 -5.89
C PRO A 265 -4.90 -15.35 -4.54
N GLU A 266 -6.19 -15.22 -4.26
CA GLU A 266 -6.66 -14.68 -2.99
C GLU A 266 -6.51 -15.73 -1.88
N TYR A 267 -5.86 -15.35 -0.77
CA TYR A 267 -5.83 -16.12 0.46
C TYR A 267 -6.79 -15.51 1.46
N THR A 268 -7.48 -16.35 2.23
CA THR A 268 -8.44 -15.90 3.24
C THR A 268 -8.04 -16.39 4.61
N LEU A 269 -8.31 -15.60 5.66
CA LEU A 269 -8.12 -16.06 7.03
C LEU A 269 -9.06 -17.21 7.38
N GLY A 270 -10.25 -17.22 6.79
CA GLY A 270 -11.30 -18.18 7.10
C GLY A 270 -12.00 -17.87 8.44
N ARG A 271 -13.19 -18.43 8.64
CA ARG A 271 -14.01 -18.13 9.83
C ARG A 271 -13.34 -18.61 11.11
N ASN A 272 -12.63 -19.74 11.04
CA ASN A 272 -11.96 -20.37 12.17
C ASN A 272 -10.45 -20.08 12.20
N LEU A 273 -9.99 -19.10 11.41
CA LEU A 273 -8.58 -18.71 11.30
C LEU A 273 -7.68 -19.83 10.76
N GLU A 274 -8.24 -20.74 9.96
CA GLU A 274 -7.51 -21.82 9.30
C GLU A 274 -6.43 -21.32 8.34
N GLY A 275 -6.62 -20.14 7.74
CA GLY A 275 -5.64 -19.52 6.85
C GLY A 275 -4.63 -18.61 7.54
N LEU A 276 -4.76 -18.39 8.86
CA LEU A 276 -3.94 -17.40 9.59
C LEU A 276 -2.45 -17.70 9.50
N ALA A 277 -2.05 -18.95 9.74
CA ALA A 277 -0.64 -19.34 9.70
C ALA A 277 -0.03 -19.08 8.31
N LEU A 278 -0.76 -19.44 7.25
CA LEU A 278 -0.33 -19.21 5.87
C LEU A 278 -0.16 -17.72 5.57
N VAL A 279 -1.16 -16.90 5.90
CA VAL A 279 -1.11 -15.44 5.67
C VAL A 279 0.05 -14.80 6.43
N LEU A 280 0.23 -15.13 7.71
CA LEU A 280 1.34 -14.60 8.52
C LEU A 280 2.71 -15.02 7.96
N GLY A 281 2.83 -16.26 7.48
CA GLY A 281 4.05 -16.75 6.84
C GLY A 281 4.38 -16.00 5.55
N LEU A 282 3.39 -15.83 4.67
CA LEU A 282 3.55 -15.07 3.43
C LEU A 282 3.86 -13.59 3.68
N LEU A 283 3.26 -12.98 4.71
CA LEU A 283 3.57 -11.61 5.11
C LEU A 283 5.03 -11.48 5.55
N ARG A 284 5.50 -12.41 6.38
CA ARG A 284 6.89 -12.43 6.81
C ARG A 284 7.85 -12.60 5.63
N ASP A 285 7.58 -13.54 4.73
CA ASP A 285 8.36 -13.72 3.50
C ASP A 285 8.39 -12.44 2.64
N SER A 286 7.23 -11.80 2.43
CA SER A 286 7.14 -10.56 1.66
C SER A 286 8.01 -9.45 2.27
N ILE A 287 8.00 -9.33 3.60
CA ILE A 287 8.80 -8.33 4.31
C ILE A 287 10.31 -8.65 4.26
N ASP A 288 10.69 -9.91 4.48
CA ASP A 288 12.10 -10.32 4.42
C ASP A 288 12.68 -10.18 3.01
N ASN A 289 11.86 -10.42 1.98
CA ASN A 289 12.25 -10.40 0.57
C ASN A 289 11.73 -9.18 -0.19
N ALA A 290 11.44 -8.09 0.53
CA ALA A 290 10.84 -6.83 0.05
C ALA A 290 11.34 -6.34 -1.32
N THR A 291 12.65 -6.43 -1.58
CA THR A 291 13.31 -5.91 -2.77
C THR A 291 13.97 -7.03 -3.60
N SER A 292 13.50 -8.28 -3.44
CA SER A 292 14.05 -9.46 -4.09
C SER A 292 13.08 -10.04 -5.10
N SER A 293 13.57 -10.32 -6.32
CA SER A 293 12.86 -11.09 -7.35
C SER A 293 12.84 -12.60 -7.08
N ASN A 294 13.56 -13.08 -6.05
CA ASN A 294 13.60 -14.51 -5.75
C ASN A 294 12.28 -15.00 -5.13
N HIS A 295 11.53 -15.80 -5.86
CA HIS A 295 10.27 -16.37 -5.41
C HIS A 295 10.46 -17.69 -4.64
N THR A 296 11.01 -17.65 -3.42
CA THR A 296 11.31 -18.88 -2.65
C THR A 296 10.08 -19.78 -2.43
N PHE A 297 8.91 -19.18 -2.21
CA PHE A 297 7.65 -19.90 -2.00
C PHE A 297 6.70 -19.87 -3.19
N PHE A 298 7.05 -19.18 -4.27
CA PHE A 298 6.15 -18.98 -5.40
C PHE A 298 6.77 -19.40 -6.73
N THR A 299 5.92 -19.72 -7.70
CA THR A 299 6.28 -19.89 -9.11
C THR A 299 5.45 -18.95 -9.97
N THR A 300 5.99 -18.52 -11.11
CA THR A 300 5.32 -17.64 -12.08
C THR A 300 4.69 -18.42 -13.21
#